data_AF-A0A368H0G5-F1
#
_entry.id   AF-A0A368H0G5-F1
#
_cell.length_a   1.000
_cell.length_b   1.000
_cell.length_c   1.000
_cell.angle_alpha   90.00
_cell.angle_beta   90.00
_cell.angle_gamma   90.00
#
_symmetry.space_group_name_H-M   'P 1'
#
loop_
_entity.id
_entity.type
_entity.pdbx_description
1 polymer ?
#
loop_
_entity_poly.entity_id
_entity_poly.type
_entity_poly.pdbx_seq_one_letter_code
_entity_poly.pdbx_strand_id
1 'polypeptide(L)'
;MVVCVAIMIGRAFVTRPVLYNSAVAAYLAAPVISDDVGWEVTHYTSILLPIHNISVIAILGILYVILCCYVVKIRSAASGTIDKLQIQLFLQALVICASTAIAAVSYVFVEFVPVPRAVVIMANVTWQFSHGVHGIVYICLNKLIRTEVGDLLRCNKRLKSFNTSIPTITVAKGSGH
;
A
#
# COMPACT_ATOMS: atom_id res chain seq x y z
N MET A 1 -8.31 7.02 -8.61
CA MET A 1 -7.59 8.20 -8.06
C MET A 1 -8.56 9.28 -7.60
N VAL A 2 -9.44 9.83 -8.46
CA VAL A 2 -10.39 10.89 -8.08
C VAL A 2 -11.26 10.52 -6.88
N VAL A 3 -11.86 9.32 -6.87
CA VAL A 3 -12.67 8.83 -5.74
C VAL A 3 -11.88 8.77 -4.44
N CYS A 4 -10.64 8.27 -4.48
CA CYS A 4 -9.78 8.19 -3.29
C CYS A 4 -9.46 9.59 -2.73
N VAL A 5 -9.14 10.56 -3.61
CA VAL A 5 -8.86 11.93 -3.22
C VAL A 5 -10.09 12.60 -2.62
N ALA A 6 -11.25 12.43 -3.23
CA ALA A 6 -12.52 12.93 -2.69
C ALA A 6 -12.82 12.35 -1.31
N ILE A 7 -12.61 11.04 -1.10
CA ILE A 7 -12.77 10.40 0.21
C ILE A 7 -11.77 10.96 1.22
N MET A 8 -10.49 11.12 0.86
CA MET A 8 -9.48 11.68 1.78
C MET A 8 -9.83 13.10 2.23
N ILE A 9 -10.23 13.97 1.29
CA ILE A 9 -10.64 15.35 1.59
C ILE A 9 -11.92 15.32 2.44
N GLY A 10 -12.93 14.55 2.03
CA GLY A 10 -14.19 14.46 2.76
C GLY A 10 -14.03 13.97 4.19
N ARG A 11 -13.14 13.00 4.44
CA ARG A 11 -12.88 12.47 5.79
C ARG A 11 -12.37 13.53 6.76
N ALA A 12 -11.61 14.52 6.30
CA ALA A 12 -11.13 15.61 7.15
C ALA A 12 -12.28 16.45 7.75
N PHE A 13 -13.45 16.48 7.11
CA PHE A 13 -14.62 17.23 7.57
C PHE A 13 -15.64 16.36 8.31
N VAL A 14 -15.59 15.04 8.14
CA VAL A 14 -16.56 14.10 8.75
C VAL A 14 -16.02 13.42 10.00
N THR A 15 -14.71 13.20 10.06
CA THR A 15 -14.05 12.52 11.19
C THR A 15 -13.04 13.43 11.86
N ARG A 16 -12.95 13.33 13.19
CA ARG A 16 -11.89 13.99 13.95
C ARG A 16 -10.53 13.42 13.52
N PRO A 17 -9.48 14.26 13.47
CA PRO A 17 -8.16 13.80 13.07
C PRO A 17 -7.57 12.86 14.12
N VAL A 18 -6.90 11.81 13.65
CA VAL A 18 -6.05 10.96 14.48
C VAL A 18 -4.75 11.71 14.73
N LEU A 19 -4.52 12.13 15.97
CA LEU A 19 -3.32 12.89 16.34
C LEU A 19 -2.24 11.96 16.89
N TYR A 20 -0.99 12.35 16.69
CA TYR A 20 0.14 11.66 17.30
C TYR A 20 0.17 11.93 18.80
N ASN A 21 0.24 10.87 19.61
CA ASN A 21 0.43 10.98 21.04
C ASN A 21 1.89 10.63 21.41
N SER A 22 2.57 11.56 22.09
CA SER A 22 3.97 11.41 22.51
C SER A 22 4.15 10.47 23.71
N ALA A 23 3.15 10.33 24.58
CA ALA A 23 3.17 9.41 25.71
C ALA A 23 3.22 7.95 25.25
N VAL A 24 2.49 7.57 24.20
CA VAL A 24 2.50 6.22 23.61
C VAL A 24 3.35 6.10 22.34
N ALA A 25 3.89 7.22 21.83
CA ALA A 25 4.69 7.31 20.62
C ALA A 25 4.00 6.74 19.36
N ALA A 26 2.68 6.95 19.26
CA ALA A 26 1.85 6.38 18.19
C ALA A 26 0.68 7.28 17.81
N TYR A 27 0.15 7.07 16.62
CA TYR A 27 -1.14 7.61 16.20
C TYR A 27 -2.24 6.66 16.70
N LEU A 28 -3.13 7.13 17.56
CA LEU A 28 -4.24 6.32 18.10
C LEU A 28 -5.57 7.03 17.88
N ALA A 29 -6.66 6.28 17.73
CA ALA A 29 -7.99 6.86 17.62
C ALA A 29 -8.36 7.66 18.87
N ALA A 30 -8.07 7.11 20.05
CA ALA A 30 -8.16 7.82 21.31
C ALA A 30 -6.87 8.63 21.54
N PRO A 31 -6.97 9.92 21.91
CA PRO A 31 -5.80 10.77 22.07
C PRO A 31 -5.01 10.49 23.34
N VAL A 32 -5.53 9.76 24.35
CA VAL A 32 -4.84 9.39 25.60
C VAL A 32 -4.19 10.60 26.29
N ILE A 33 -4.99 11.64 26.49
CA ILE A 33 -4.62 12.93 27.12
C ILE A 33 -5.38 13.20 28.43
N SER A 34 -6.41 12.41 28.73
CA SER A 34 -7.24 12.50 29.93
C SER A 34 -7.18 11.20 30.74
N ASP A 35 -7.40 11.29 32.05
CA ASP A 35 -7.55 10.12 32.93
C ASP A 35 -8.91 9.40 32.72
N ASP A 36 -9.87 10.06 32.06
CA ASP A 36 -11.17 9.47 31.71
C ASP A 36 -11.14 8.82 30.32
N VAL A 37 -10.69 7.56 30.28
CA VAL A 37 -10.62 6.75 29.07
C VAL A 37 -12.00 6.57 28.40
N GLY A 38 -13.07 6.45 29.19
CA GLY A 38 -14.42 6.21 28.65
C GLY A 38 -14.94 7.42 27.88
N TRP A 39 -14.73 8.62 28.44
CA TRP A 39 -15.04 9.86 27.75
C TRP A 39 -14.20 10.03 26.49
N GLU A 40 -12.89 9.77 26.54
CA GLU A 40 -12.01 9.91 25.37
C GLU A 40 -12.41 9.01 24.21
N VAL A 41 -12.70 7.73 24.51
CA VAL A 41 -13.16 6.77 23.50
C VAL A 41 -14.45 7.29 22.85
N THR A 42 -15.42 7.70 23.66
CA THR A 42 -16.72 8.17 23.15
C THR A 42 -16.62 9.49 22.37
N HIS A 43 -15.70 10.37 22.77
CA HIS A 43 -15.62 11.72 22.25
C HIS A 43 -14.71 11.88 21.04
N TYR A 44 -13.63 11.09 20.95
CA TYR A 44 -12.62 11.22 19.89
C TYR A 44 -12.57 10.09 18.89
N THR A 45 -12.95 8.87 19.28
CA THR A 45 -12.85 7.73 18.34
C THR A 45 -13.96 7.80 17.30
N SER A 46 -13.70 7.24 16.13
CA SER A 46 -14.66 7.15 15.04
C SER A 46 -14.72 5.72 14.54
N ILE A 47 -15.92 5.15 14.46
CA ILE A 47 -16.15 3.80 13.93
C ILE A 47 -15.67 3.65 12.46
N LEU A 48 -15.50 4.76 11.74
CA LEU A 48 -14.99 4.74 10.37
C LEU A 48 -13.55 4.25 10.27
N LEU A 49 -12.72 4.43 11.31
CA LEU A 49 -11.34 3.95 11.33
C LEU A 49 -11.26 2.41 11.39
N PRO A 50 -11.88 1.72 12.37
CA PRO A 50 -11.89 0.26 12.38
C PRO A 50 -12.63 -0.33 11.19
N ILE A 51 -13.74 0.27 10.73
CA ILE A 51 -14.42 -0.18 9.49
C ILE A 51 -13.45 -0.12 8.31
N HIS A 52 -12.69 0.96 8.16
CA HIS A 52 -11.70 1.08 7.10
C HIS A 52 -10.63 -0.02 7.19
N ASN A 53 -10.00 -0.20 8.35
CA ASN A 53 -8.95 -1.20 8.52
C ASN A 53 -9.47 -2.62 8.30
N ILE A 54 -10.65 -2.97 8.82
CA ILE A 54 -11.29 -4.27 8.61
C ILE A 54 -11.61 -4.48 7.12
N SER A 55 -12.11 -3.44 6.43
CA SER A 55 -12.38 -3.50 5.00
C SER A 55 -11.10 -3.74 4.20
N VAL A 56 -9.99 -3.09 4.57
CA VAL A 56 -8.68 -3.31 3.94
C VAL A 56 -8.21 -4.75 4.13
N ILE A 57 -8.33 -5.29 5.35
CA ILE A 57 -7.98 -6.69 5.64
C ILE A 57 -8.82 -7.65 4.78
N ALA A 58 -10.13 -7.46 4.73
CA ALA A 58 -11.04 -8.32 3.98
C ALA A 58 -10.78 -8.26 2.47
N ILE A 59 -10.69 -7.04 1.90
CA ILE A 59 -10.47 -6.84 0.47
C ILE A 59 -9.10 -7.38 0.05
N LEU A 60 -8.04 -7.01 0.77
CA LEU A 60 -6.70 -7.51 0.44
C LEU A 60 -6.62 -9.02 0.61
N GLY A 61 -7.23 -9.60 1.64
CA GLY A 61 -7.30 -11.04 1.84
C GLY A 61 -7.96 -11.76 0.65
N ILE A 62 -9.12 -11.28 0.19
CA ILE A 62 -9.83 -11.83 -0.97
C ILE A 62 -8.98 -11.72 -2.23
N LEU A 63 -8.43 -10.52 -2.50
CA LEU A 63 -7.59 -10.29 -3.67
C LEU A 63 -6.36 -11.19 -3.66
N TYR A 64 -5.76 -11.43 -2.49
CA TYR A 64 -4.61 -12.29 -2.32
C TYR A 64 -4.93 -13.75 -2.66
N VAL A 65 -6.07 -14.26 -2.18
CA VAL A 65 -6.54 -15.62 -2.52
C VAL A 65 -6.77 -15.75 -4.02
N ILE A 66 -7.45 -14.79 -4.64
CA ILE A 66 -7.68 -14.77 -6.10
C ILE A 66 -6.35 -14.78 -6.86
N LEU A 67 -5.42 -13.94 -6.42
CA LEU A 67 -4.11 -13.77 -7.05
C LEU A 67 -3.26 -15.05 -6.95
N CYS A 68 -3.23 -15.70 -5.78
CA CYS A 68 -2.58 -17.00 -5.59
C CYS A 68 -3.20 -18.10 -6.47
N CYS A 69 -4.53 -18.19 -6.51
CA CYS A 69 -5.25 -19.14 -7.35
C CYS A 69 -4.92 -18.94 -8.84
N TYR A 70 -4.86 -17.68 -9.30
CA TYR A 70 -4.53 -17.35 -10.67
C TYR A 70 -3.11 -17.79 -11.05
N VAL A 71 -2.13 -17.58 -10.17
CA VAL A 71 -0.74 -18.03 -10.39
C VAL A 71 -0.62 -19.54 -10.45
N VAL A 72 -1.28 -20.26 -9.54
CA VAL A 72 -1.30 -21.73 -9.57
C VAL A 72 -1.94 -22.23 -10.88
N LYS A 73 -3.03 -21.60 -11.31
CA LYS A 73 -3.72 -21.95 -12.56
C LYS A 73 -2.87 -21.70 -13.80
N ILE A 74 -2.20 -20.55 -13.89
CA ILE A 74 -1.26 -20.27 -14.98
C ILE A 74 -0.12 -21.28 -14.98
N ARG A 75 0.48 -21.56 -13.81
CA ARG A 75 1.58 -22.51 -13.69
C ARG A 75 1.16 -23.93 -14.11
N SER A 76 -0.08 -24.32 -13.82
CA SER A 76 -0.62 -25.63 -14.20
C SER A 76 -1.01 -25.71 -15.68
N ALA A 77 -1.42 -24.60 -16.30
CA ALA A 77 -1.86 -24.56 -17.70
C ALA A 77 -0.71 -24.26 -18.68
N ALA A 78 0.34 -23.58 -18.22
CA ALA A 78 1.50 -23.25 -19.02
C ALA A 78 2.50 -24.42 -19.00
N SER A 79 2.62 -25.12 -20.14
CA SER A 79 3.81 -25.92 -20.48
C SER A 79 5.00 -25.04 -20.90
N GLY A 80 4.85 -23.71 -20.83
CA GLY A 80 5.86 -22.71 -21.22
C GLY A 80 6.34 -21.84 -20.05
N THR A 81 7.49 -21.21 -20.25
CA THR A 81 8.19 -20.36 -19.28
C THR A 81 7.36 -19.11 -18.94
N ILE A 82 7.00 -18.94 -17.66
CA ILE A 82 6.38 -17.70 -17.16
C ILE A 82 7.38 -16.54 -17.35
N ASP A 83 6.90 -15.41 -17.87
CA ASP A 83 7.75 -14.24 -18.08
C ASP A 83 8.29 -13.70 -16.75
N LYS A 84 9.61 -13.44 -16.71
CA LYS A 84 10.31 -12.98 -15.50
C LYS A 84 9.75 -11.66 -15.00
N LEU A 85 9.34 -10.78 -15.92
CA LEU A 85 8.71 -9.51 -15.59
C LEU A 85 7.38 -9.72 -14.85
N GLN A 86 6.55 -10.66 -15.30
CA GLN A 86 5.28 -10.97 -14.65
C GLN A 86 5.47 -11.47 -13.21
N ILE A 87 6.47 -12.33 -12.98
CA ILE A 87 6.81 -12.81 -11.63
C ILE A 87 7.29 -11.65 -10.75
N GLN A 88 8.10 -10.74 -11.27
CA GLN A 88 8.57 -9.58 -10.52
C GLN A 88 7.44 -8.64 -10.12
N LEU A 89 6.53 -8.32 -11.05
CA LEU A 89 5.36 -7.49 -10.78
C LEU A 89 4.42 -8.15 -9.76
N PHE A 90 4.27 -9.47 -9.85
CA PHE A 90 3.51 -10.25 -8.89
C PHE A 90 4.11 -10.17 -7.49
N LEU A 91 5.41 -10.47 -7.34
CA LEU A 91 6.10 -10.41 -6.05
C LEU A 91 6.07 -9.00 -5.45
N GLN A 92 6.18 -7.98 -6.30
CA GLN A 92 6.05 -6.59 -5.87
C GLN A 92 4.68 -6.30 -5.27
N ALA A 93 3.61 -6.64 -5.98
CA ALA A 93 2.25 -6.47 -5.47
C ALA A 93 2.01 -7.28 -4.20
N LEU A 94 2.57 -8.50 -4.14
CA LEU A 94 2.49 -9.39 -2.99
C LEU A 94 3.05 -8.74 -1.70
N VAL A 95 4.27 -8.23 -1.77
CA VAL A 95 4.96 -7.64 -0.62
C VAL A 95 4.27 -6.34 -0.17
N ILE A 96 3.88 -5.50 -1.12
CA ILE A 96 3.19 -4.24 -0.83
C ILE A 96 1.85 -4.54 -0.14
N CYS A 97 1.02 -5.40 -0.71
CA CYS A 97 -0.28 -5.74 -0.13
C CYS A 97 -0.15 -6.43 1.23
N ALA A 98 0.80 -7.35 1.39
CA ALA A 98 1.05 -8.02 2.66
C ALA A 98 1.41 -7.03 3.77
N SER A 99 2.30 -6.06 3.48
CA SER A 99 2.69 -5.05 4.46
C SER A 99 1.51 -4.18 4.92
N THR A 100 0.65 -3.77 4.00
CA THR A 100 -0.56 -2.99 4.28
C THR A 100 -1.57 -3.79 5.11
N ALA A 101 -1.75 -5.07 4.78
CA ALA A 101 -2.64 -5.95 5.54
C ALA A 101 -2.13 -6.16 6.97
N ILE A 102 -0.82 -6.41 7.16
CA ILE A 102 -0.21 -6.57 8.49
C ILE A 102 -0.37 -5.29 9.32
N ALA A 103 -0.16 -4.11 8.72
CA ALA A 103 -0.39 -2.83 9.40
C ALA A 103 -1.86 -2.66 9.82
N ALA A 104 -2.81 -2.96 8.94
CA ALA A 104 -4.24 -2.87 9.23
C ALA A 104 -4.65 -3.83 10.36
N VAL A 105 -4.17 -5.09 10.33
CA VAL A 105 -4.42 -6.07 11.40
C VAL A 105 -3.86 -5.58 12.73
N SER A 106 -2.63 -5.06 12.73
CA SER A 106 -1.97 -4.57 13.94
C SER A 106 -2.76 -3.43 14.59
N TYR A 107 -3.28 -2.50 13.78
CA TYR A 107 -4.09 -1.39 14.28
C TYR A 107 -5.50 -1.81 14.73
N VAL A 108 -6.14 -2.76 14.04
CA VAL A 108 -7.41 -3.35 14.53
C VAL A 108 -7.18 -4.04 15.88
N PHE A 109 -6.07 -4.75 16.04
CA PHE A 109 -5.73 -5.39 17.32
C PHE A 109 -5.54 -4.38 18.45
N VAL A 110 -4.78 -3.30 18.21
CA VAL A 110 -4.58 -2.21 19.20
C VAL A 110 -5.89 -1.48 19.52
N GLU A 111 -6.81 -1.35 18.57
CA GLU A 111 -8.08 -0.63 18.75
C GLU A 111 -9.06 -1.43 19.63
N PHE A 112 -9.12 -2.75 19.49
CA PHE A 112 -10.11 -3.59 20.17
C PHE A 112 -9.58 -4.34 21.39
N VAL A 113 -8.26 -4.45 21.54
CA VAL A 113 -7.63 -5.22 22.63
C VAL A 113 -6.77 -4.29 23.48
N PRO A 114 -6.97 -4.26 24.81
CA PRO A 114 -6.05 -3.58 25.71
C PRO A 114 -4.66 -4.21 25.61
N VAL A 115 -3.68 -3.44 25.15
CA VAL A 115 -2.31 -3.91 24.91
C VAL A 115 -1.29 -3.02 25.62
N PRO A 116 -0.12 -3.56 26.01
CA PRO A 116 0.94 -2.75 26.60
C PRO A 116 1.53 -1.78 25.57
N ARG A 117 2.10 -0.67 26.06
CA ARG A 117 2.72 0.39 25.25
C ARG A 117 3.69 -0.12 24.18
N ALA A 118 4.47 -1.17 24.47
CA ALA A 118 5.40 -1.74 23.52
C ALA A 118 4.70 -2.25 22.24
N VAL A 119 3.52 -2.88 22.37
CA VAL A 119 2.74 -3.39 21.23
C VAL A 119 2.16 -2.25 20.41
N VAL A 120 1.73 -1.17 21.05
CA VAL A 120 1.26 0.06 20.37
C VAL A 120 2.38 0.66 19.51
N ILE A 121 3.59 0.77 20.07
CA ILE A 121 4.77 1.27 19.33
C ILE A 121 5.08 0.35 18.16
N MET A 122 5.07 -0.97 18.35
CA MET A 122 5.29 -1.92 17.26
C MET A 122 4.27 -1.75 16.14
N ALA A 123 2.98 -1.63 16.45
CA ALA A 123 1.94 -1.39 15.45
C ALA A 123 2.19 -0.09 14.65
N ASN A 124 2.60 0.97 15.35
CA ASN A 124 2.93 2.24 14.70
C ASN A 124 4.17 2.15 13.80
N VAL A 125 5.22 1.41 14.22
CA VAL A 125 6.41 1.15 13.40
C VAL A 125 6.05 0.31 12.17
N THR A 126 5.23 -0.74 12.34
CA THR A 126 4.75 -1.58 11.25
C THR A 126 3.98 -0.77 10.22
N TRP A 127 3.13 0.16 10.66
CA TRP A 127 2.42 1.06 9.75
C TRP A 127 3.36 2.00 9.01
N GLN A 128 4.33 2.61 9.67
CA GLN A 128 5.36 3.42 8.97
C GLN A 128 6.12 2.59 7.93
N PHE A 129 6.50 1.36 8.29
CA PHE A 129 7.20 0.45 7.38
C PHE A 129 6.35 0.07 6.16
N SER A 130 5.02 -0.08 6.31
CA SER A 130 4.12 -0.36 5.18
C SER A 130 4.13 0.73 4.11
N HIS A 131 4.42 1.99 4.46
CA HIS A 131 4.61 3.05 3.47
C HIS A 131 6.04 3.05 2.90
N GLY A 132 7.04 2.74 3.72
CA GLY A 132 8.45 2.69 3.33
C GLY A 132 8.82 1.51 2.43
N VAL A 133 8.12 0.37 2.54
CA VAL A 133 8.45 -0.86 1.82
C VAL A 133 8.33 -0.69 0.30
N HIS A 134 7.49 0.21 -0.18
CA HIS A 134 7.27 0.46 -1.59
C HIS A 134 8.59 0.80 -2.30
N GLY A 135 9.34 1.76 -1.76
CA GLY A 135 10.63 2.18 -2.33
C GLY A 135 11.65 1.05 -2.36
N ILE A 136 11.73 0.27 -1.27
CA ILE A 136 12.64 -0.88 -1.17
C ILE A 136 12.31 -1.92 -2.24
N VAL A 137 11.03 -2.28 -2.37
CA VAL A 137 10.54 -3.26 -3.34
C VAL A 137 10.82 -2.80 -4.77
N TYR A 138 10.58 -1.52 -5.09
CA TYR A 138 10.91 -0.96 -6.39
C TYR A 138 12.41 -1.04 -6.70
N ILE A 139 13.29 -0.68 -5.76
CA ILE A 139 14.74 -0.73 -5.97
C ILE A 139 15.24 -2.18 -6.13
N CYS A 140 14.69 -3.12 -5.36
CA CYS A 140 15.10 -4.53 -5.41
C CYS A 140 14.59 -5.24 -6.67
N LEU A 141 13.34 -4.99 -7.07
CA LEU A 141 12.66 -5.79 -8.11
C LEU A 141 12.60 -5.10 -9.48
N ASN A 142 12.83 -3.78 -9.57
CA ASN A 142 12.76 -3.06 -10.85
C ASN A 142 14.16 -2.62 -11.33
N LYS A 143 14.65 -3.30 -12.37
CA LYS A 143 15.98 -3.05 -12.96
C LYS A 143 16.12 -1.62 -13.53
N LEU A 144 15.04 -1.08 -14.11
CA LEU A 144 15.04 0.29 -14.64
C LEU A 144 15.24 1.29 -13.52
N ILE A 145 14.41 1.21 -12.47
CA ILE A 145 14.48 2.10 -11.30
C ILE A 145 15.87 2.04 -10.65
N ARG A 146 16.44 0.85 -10.48
CA ARG A 146 17.78 0.69 -9.93
C ARG A 146 18.87 1.35 -10.78
N THR A 147 18.71 1.33 -12.10
CA THR A 147 19.66 1.98 -13.02
C THR A 147 19.57 3.50 -12.89
N GLU A 148 18.36 4.05 -12.95
CA GLU A 148 18.13 5.51 -12.82
C GLU A 148 18.56 6.05 -11.45
N VAL A 149 18.24 5.34 -10.36
CA VAL A 149 18.70 5.71 -9.00
C VAL A 149 20.23 5.68 -8.91
N GLY A 150 20.88 4.69 -9.53
CA GLY A 150 22.33 4.60 -9.59
C GLY A 150 22.96 5.76 -10.37
N ASP A 151 22.36 6.17 -11.48
CA ASP A 151 22.82 7.30 -12.29
C ASP A 151 22.65 8.65 -11.57
N LEU A 152 21.54 8.82 -10.83
CA LEU A 152 21.30 9.98 -9.98
C LEU A 152 22.33 10.07 -8.84
N LEU A 153 22.57 8.97 -8.13
CA LEU A 153 23.56 8.92 -7.04
C LEU A 153 25.00 9.13 -7.52
N ARG A 154 25.30 8.73 -8.76
CA ARG A 154 26.61 8.96 -9.40
C ARG A 154 26.74 10.34 -10.07
N CYS A 155 25.72 11.20 -9.98
CA CYS A 155 25.63 12.49 -10.68
C CYS A 155 25.97 12.38 -12.18
N ASN A 156 25.65 11.25 -12.82
CA ASN A 156 25.99 11.05 -14.22
C ASN A 156 24.92 11.76 -15.06
N LYS A 157 25.20 12.98 -15.53
CA LYS A 157 24.30 13.76 -16.41
C LYS A 157 24.21 13.10 -17.80
N ARG A 158 23.52 11.98 -17.93
CA ARG A 158 22.98 11.55 -19.23
C ARG A 158 21.52 11.95 -19.29
N LEU A 159 21.27 13.18 -19.72
CA LEU A 159 19.95 13.62 -20.15
C LEU A 159 19.59 12.79 -21.40
N LYS A 160 18.93 11.65 -21.23
CA LYS A 160 18.33 10.95 -22.38
C LYS A 160 17.12 11.77 -22.81
N SER A 161 17.22 12.39 -23.98
CA SER A 161 16.08 12.99 -24.68
C SER A 161 14.94 11.98 -24.69
N PHE A 162 13.84 12.33 -24.04
CA PHE A 162 12.62 11.53 -24.00
C PHE A 162 11.96 11.67 -25.37
N ASN A 163 12.44 10.92 -26.37
CA ASN A 163 11.77 10.83 -27.66
C ASN A 163 10.56 9.89 -27.49
N THR A 164 9.40 10.49 -27.24
CA THR A 164 8.10 9.83 -27.28
C THR A 164 7.82 9.40 -28.73
N SER A 165 8.30 8.22 -29.13
CA SER A 165 7.84 7.58 -30.37
C SER A 165 6.45 7.02 -30.10
N ILE A 166 5.42 7.81 -30.38
CA ILE A 166 4.04 7.34 -30.53
C ILE A 166 4.06 6.30 -31.67
N PRO A 167 3.67 5.03 -31.44
CA PRO A 167 3.52 4.10 -32.54
C PRO A 167 2.30 4.51 -33.36
N THR A 168 2.54 5.14 -34.51
CA THR A 168 1.51 5.34 -35.54
C THR A 168 1.12 3.98 -36.09
N ILE A 169 0.00 3.44 -35.61
CA ILE A 169 -0.66 2.29 -36.22
C ILE A 169 -1.10 2.72 -37.62
N THR A 170 -0.35 2.31 -38.64
CA THR A 170 -0.75 2.47 -40.03
C THR A 170 -1.80 1.42 -40.34
N VAL A 171 -3.07 1.85 -40.46
CA VAL A 171 -4.15 1.00 -40.97
C VAL A 171 -3.90 0.79 -42.47
N ALA A 172 -3.47 -0.42 -42.84
CA ALA A 172 -3.39 -0.84 -44.23
C ALA A 172 -4.82 -0.92 -44.80
N LYS A 173 -5.15 0.02 -45.69
CA LYS A 173 -6.39 -0.01 -46.47
C LYS A 173 -6.21 -1.07 -47.56
N GLY A 174 -6.94 -2.18 -47.44
CA GLY A 174 -7.00 -3.23 -48.45
C GLY A 174 -7.49 -2.68 -49.79
N SER A 175 -6.70 -2.91 -50.84
CA SER A 175 -7.09 -2.70 -52.23
C SER A 175 -7.91 -3.92 -52.67
N GLY A 176 -9.18 -3.71 -52.98
CA GLY A 176 -9.97 -4.68 -53.73
C GLY A 176 -9.47 -4.75 -55.17
N HIS A 177 -9.37 -5.98 -55.68
CA HIS A 177 -9.57 -6.33 -57.08
C HIS A 177 -10.73 -7.31 -57.12
#